data_AF-A0A955R633-F1
#
_entry.id   AF-A0A955R633-F1
#
_cell.length_a   1.000
_cell.length_b   1.000
_cell.length_c   1.000
_cell.angle_alpha   90.00
_cell.angle_beta   90.00
_cell.angle_gamma   90.00
#
_symmetry.space_group_name_H-M   'P 1'
#
loop_
_entity.id
_entity.type
_entity.pdbx_description
1 polymer ?
#
loop_
_entity_poly.entity_id
_entity_poly.type
_entity_poly.pdbx_seq_one_letter_code
_entity_poly.pdbx_strand_id
1 'polypeptide(L)'
;MDLISTLAGAMGVPAEQAQAVAGLVLGTAKSQVAEQDAGLASQMGAAIPEIETWQAAAKAQTEAAPAPAASGGLFGGLMSAASSGLGNQLLGAVAGQQAAEGAALVGLLGKLGLSTQHASLAAPILLDFLKSRLGEGTVGQILTYAPMLSSASSLLG
;
A
#
# COMPACT_ATOMS: atom_id res chain seq x y z
N MET A 1 -12.56 0.90 -15.36
CA MET A 1 -11.35 1.74 -15.37
C MET A 1 -10.15 0.85 -15.60
N ASP A 2 -9.20 1.26 -16.45
CA ASP A 2 -7.90 0.57 -16.58
C ASP A 2 -6.91 1.12 -15.54
N LEU A 3 -6.71 0.38 -14.45
CA LEU A 3 -5.90 0.83 -13.31
C LEU A 3 -4.44 1.06 -13.72
N ILE A 4 -3.86 0.11 -14.45
CA ILE A 4 -2.43 0.09 -14.76
C ILE A 4 -2.06 1.25 -15.69
N SER A 5 -2.85 1.47 -16.75
CA SER A 5 -2.61 2.59 -17.67
C SER A 5 -2.78 3.94 -16.98
N THR A 6 -3.77 4.07 -16.09
CA THR A 6 -4.00 5.31 -15.34
C THR A 6 -2.86 5.60 -14.36
N LEU A 7 -2.41 4.60 -13.62
CA LEU A 7 -1.25 4.70 -12.72
C LEU A 7 0.03 5.04 -13.48
N ALA A 8 0.30 4.34 -14.58
CA ALA A 8 1.46 4.58 -15.43
C ALA A 8 1.49 6.01 -15.96
N GLY A 9 0.35 6.49 -16.50
CA GLY A 9 0.22 7.85 -17.02
C GLY A 9 0.34 8.92 -15.94
N ALA A 10 -0.25 8.72 -14.76
CA ALA A 10 -0.19 9.69 -13.68
C ALA A 10 1.21 9.80 -13.07
N MET A 11 1.88 8.65 -12.84
CA MET A 11 3.20 8.62 -12.22
C MET A 11 4.34 8.84 -13.23
N GLY A 12 4.09 8.76 -14.54
CA GLY A 12 5.13 8.83 -15.57
C GLY A 12 6.05 7.60 -15.57
N VAL A 13 5.52 6.43 -15.20
CA VAL A 13 6.27 5.16 -15.07
C VAL A 13 5.79 4.14 -16.10
N PRO A 14 6.60 3.14 -16.49
CA PRO A 14 6.16 2.08 -17.39
C PRO A 14 5.02 1.25 -16.78
N ALA A 15 4.19 0.66 -17.64
CA ALA A 15 3.04 -0.16 -17.24
C ALA A 15 3.41 -1.31 -16.30
N GLU A 16 4.58 -1.94 -16.51
CA GLU A 16 5.08 -3.01 -15.63
C GLU A 16 5.32 -2.52 -14.20
N GLN A 17 5.84 -1.31 -14.03
CA GLN A 17 6.09 -0.71 -12.71
C GLN A 17 4.77 -0.26 -12.06
N ALA A 18 3.84 0.29 -12.84
CA ALA A 18 2.49 0.57 -12.36
C ALA A 18 1.74 -0.71 -11.91
N GLN A 19 1.94 -1.82 -12.64
CA GLN A 19 1.41 -3.13 -12.28
C GLN A 19 2.02 -3.66 -10.98
N ALA A 20 3.34 -3.49 -10.80
CA ALA A 20 4.00 -3.80 -9.54
C ALA A 20 3.46 -2.96 -8.37
N VAL A 21 3.20 -1.66 -8.56
CA VAL A 21 2.59 -0.80 -7.54
C VAL A 21 1.21 -1.30 -7.15
N ALA A 22 0.33 -1.54 -8.13
CA ALA A 22 -1.01 -2.04 -7.87
C ALA A 22 -0.96 -3.39 -7.13
N GLY A 23 -0.11 -4.31 -7.56
CA GLY A 23 0.07 -5.61 -6.93
C GLY A 23 0.58 -5.53 -5.49
N LEU A 24 1.60 -4.72 -5.24
CA LEU A 24 2.19 -4.55 -3.93
C LEU A 24 1.18 -3.94 -2.94
N VAL A 25 0.52 -2.86 -3.35
CA VAL A 25 -0.42 -2.12 -2.49
C VAL A 25 -1.70 -2.91 -2.26
N LEU A 26 -2.36 -3.37 -3.33
CA LEU A 26 -3.61 -4.12 -3.21
C LEU A 26 -3.39 -5.49 -2.58
N GLY A 27 -2.26 -6.15 -2.85
CA GLY A 27 -1.91 -7.41 -2.20
C GLY A 27 -1.69 -7.25 -0.70
N THR A 28 -0.94 -6.23 -0.30
CA THR A 28 -0.74 -5.93 1.13
C THR A 28 -2.05 -5.52 1.82
N ALA A 29 -2.94 -4.81 1.13
CA ALA A 29 -4.28 -4.50 1.64
C ALA A 29 -5.13 -5.76 1.80
N LYS A 30 -5.16 -6.62 0.78
CA LYS A 30 -5.88 -7.90 0.82
C LYS A 30 -5.38 -8.79 1.96
N SER A 31 -4.08 -8.83 2.21
CA SER A 31 -3.51 -9.57 3.34
C SER A 31 -3.98 -9.02 4.70
N GLN A 32 -3.90 -7.70 4.92
CA GLN A 32 -4.39 -7.07 6.16
C GLN A 32 -5.88 -7.30 6.38
N VAL A 33 -6.67 -7.19 5.31
CA VAL A 33 -8.10 -7.52 5.35
C VAL A 33 -8.28 -8.99 5.67
N ALA A 34 -7.54 -9.91 5.06
CA ALA A 34 -7.70 -11.35 5.28
C ALA A 34 -7.42 -11.78 6.73
N GLU A 35 -6.52 -11.07 7.42
CA GLU A 35 -6.21 -11.30 8.83
C GLU A 35 -7.39 -10.95 9.77
N GLN A 36 -8.26 -10.03 9.36
CA GLN A 36 -9.41 -9.55 10.15
C GLN A 36 -10.74 -10.12 9.65
N ASP A 37 -10.92 -10.16 8.33
CA ASP A 37 -12.09 -10.62 7.60
C ASP A 37 -11.68 -11.33 6.28
N ALA A 38 -11.54 -12.65 6.36
CA ALA A 38 -11.24 -13.49 5.21
C ALA A 38 -12.34 -13.45 4.12
N GLY A 39 -13.59 -13.14 4.48
CA GLY A 39 -14.70 -13.02 3.54
C GLY A 39 -14.58 -11.77 2.68
N LEU A 40 -14.22 -10.64 3.30
CA LEU A 40 -13.95 -9.39 2.61
C LEU A 40 -12.72 -9.49 1.70
N ALA A 41 -11.66 -10.16 2.15
CA ALA A 41 -10.48 -10.43 1.31
C ALA A 41 -10.79 -11.34 0.11
N SER A 42 -11.69 -12.31 0.28
CA SER A 42 -12.17 -13.16 -0.81
C SER A 42 -12.99 -12.37 -1.82
N GLN A 43 -13.84 -11.45 -1.35
CA GLN A 43 -14.58 -10.51 -2.21
C GLN A 43 -13.64 -9.60 -3.01
N MET A 44 -12.56 -9.08 -2.38
CA MET A 44 -11.53 -8.32 -3.09
C MET A 44 -10.87 -9.15 -4.19
N GLY A 45 -10.53 -10.42 -3.90
CA GLY A 45 -9.96 -11.34 -4.90
C GLY A 45 -10.92 -11.64 -6.05
N ALA A 46 -12.23 -11.79 -5.76
CA ALA A 46 -13.24 -12.03 -6.77
C ALA A 46 -13.52 -10.79 -7.65
N ALA A 47 -13.49 -9.60 -7.06
CA ALA A 47 -13.70 -8.34 -7.79
C ALA A 47 -12.48 -7.91 -8.62
N ILE A 48 -11.29 -8.37 -8.23
CA ILE A 48 -10.01 -8.05 -8.88
C ILE A 48 -9.25 -9.36 -9.13
N PRO A 49 -9.67 -10.18 -10.11
CA PRO A 49 -9.00 -11.45 -10.41
C PRO A 49 -7.53 -11.24 -10.87
N GLU A 50 -7.25 -10.08 -11.45
CA GLU A 50 -5.92 -9.67 -11.93
C GLU A 50 -4.93 -9.39 -10.78
N ILE A 51 -5.41 -9.28 -9.53
CA ILE A 51 -4.58 -8.93 -8.37
C ILE A 51 -3.45 -9.93 -8.17
N GLU A 52 -3.66 -11.21 -8.49
CA GLU A 52 -2.63 -12.25 -8.35
C GLU A 52 -1.50 -12.05 -9.37
N THR A 53 -1.85 -11.73 -10.62
CA THR A 53 -0.89 -11.39 -11.67
C THR A 53 -0.10 -10.12 -11.33
N TRP A 54 -0.77 -9.13 -10.74
CA TRP A 54 -0.10 -7.89 -10.32
C TRP A 54 0.82 -8.12 -9.12
N GLN A 55 0.40 -8.92 -8.13
CA GLN A 55 1.24 -9.33 -7.01
C GLN A 55 2.48 -10.09 -7.46
N ALA A 56 2.35 -10.97 -8.46
CA ALA A 56 3.48 -11.67 -9.05
C ALA A 56 4.46 -10.69 -9.72
N ALA A 57 3.96 -9.69 -10.46
CA ALA A 57 4.79 -8.64 -11.04
C ALA A 57 5.50 -7.79 -9.96
N ALA A 58 4.81 -7.48 -8.86
CA ALA A 58 5.39 -6.78 -7.72
C ALA A 58 6.54 -7.58 -7.09
N LYS A 59 6.35 -8.88 -6.87
CA LYS A 59 7.41 -9.77 -6.35
C LYS A 59 8.61 -9.80 -7.29
N ALA A 60 8.38 -9.98 -8.59
CA ALA A 60 9.45 -10.01 -9.58
C ALA A 60 10.29 -8.72 -9.59
N GLN A 61 9.66 -7.54 -9.49
CA GLN A 61 10.40 -6.27 -9.41
C GLN A 61 11.10 -6.04 -8.07
N THR A 62 10.51 -6.50 -6.97
CA THR A 62 11.10 -6.33 -5.63
C THR A 62 12.26 -7.30 -5.39
N GLU A 63 12.24 -8.48 -6.00
CA GLU A 63 13.33 -9.46 -5.95
C GLU A 63 14.47 -9.15 -6.94
N ALA A 64 14.18 -8.44 -8.04
CA ALA A 64 15.19 -7.98 -9.00
C ALA A 64 16.00 -6.77 -8.49
N ALA A 65 15.49 -6.03 -7.50
CA ALA A 65 16.26 -5.02 -6.79
C ALA A 65 17.22 -5.71 -5.80
N PRO A 66 18.52 -5.36 -5.74
CA PRO A 66 19.44 -5.99 -4.80
C PRO A 66 18.92 -5.76 -3.37
N ALA A 67 18.45 -6.84 -2.76
CA ALA A 67 17.96 -6.82 -1.40
C ALA A 67 19.07 -6.33 -0.46
N PRO A 68 18.89 -5.24 0.30
CA PRO A 68 19.55 -5.19 1.60
C PRO A 68 18.99 -6.38 2.39
N ALA A 69 19.88 -7.24 2.87
CA ALA A 69 19.60 -8.52 3.49
C ALA A 69 18.33 -8.50 4.36
N ALA A 70 17.44 -9.45 4.06
CA ALA A 70 16.28 -9.75 4.87
C ALA A 70 16.69 -10.09 6.31
N SER A 71 16.11 -9.43 7.31
CA SER A 71 15.63 -10.06 8.54
C SER A 71 15.00 -9.03 9.46
N GLY A 72 13.67 -9.02 9.51
CA GLY A 72 12.90 -8.21 10.42
C GLY A 72 11.70 -7.65 9.69
N GLY A 73 10.57 -8.36 9.79
CA GLY A 73 9.28 -7.78 9.46
C GLY A 73 9.11 -6.43 10.18
N LEU A 74 8.11 -5.66 9.77
CA LEU A 74 7.73 -4.35 10.31
C LEU A 74 7.81 -4.22 11.86
N PHE A 75 7.78 -5.34 12.59
CA PHE A 75 8.01 -5.45 14.03
C PHE A 75 9.48 -5.31 14.52
N GLY A 76 10.47 -5.75 13.75
CA GLY A 76 11.90 -5.72 14.12
C GLY A 76 12.53 -4.33 14.00
N GLY A 77 12.07 -3.54 13.01
CA GLY A 77 12.47 -2.13 12.87
C GLY A 77 11.95 -1.25 14.01
N LEU A 78 10.76 -1.55 14.52
CA LEU A 78 10.20 -0.85 15.68
C LEU A 78 10.97 -1.17 16.97
N MET A 79 11.40 -2.42 17.16
CA MET A 79 12.20 -2.83 18.33
C MET A 79 13.62 -2.23 18.31
N SER A 80 14.21 -2.06 17.12
CA SER A 80 15.52 -1.39 16.97
C SER A 80 15.44 0.13 17.08
N ALA A 81 14.27 0.73 16.81
CA ALA A 81 14.01 2.15 17.09
C ALA A 81 13.65 2.41 18.57
N ALA A 82 13.08 1.42 19.25
CA ALA A 82 12.72 1.50 20.67
C ALA A 82 13.94 1.56 21.60
N SER A 83 15.13 1.11 21.16
CA SER A 83 16.36 1.21 21.95
C SER A 83 17.02 2.59 21.88
N SER A 84 16.53 3.49 21.01
CA SER A 84 17.06 4.85 20.83
C SER A 84 15.99 5.91 21.13
N GLY A 85 15.71 6.17 22.41
CA GLY A 85 15.14 7.45 22.84
C GLY A 85 13.61 7.63 22.72
N LEU A 86 12.81 6.57 22.82
CA LEU A 86 11.33 6.55 22.69
C LEU A 86 10.54 7.36 23.75
N GLY A 87 11.18 8.02 24.72
CA GLY A 87 10.48 8.67 25.84
C GLY A 87 9.68 9.93 25.50
N ASN A 88 10.03 10.64 24.42
CA ASN A 88 9.41 11.93 24.05
C ASN A 88 8.60 11.89 22.74
N GLN A 89 8.60 10.76 22.02
CA GLN A 89 7.88 10.59 20.75
C GLN A 89 6.40 10.20 20.92
N LEU A 90 5.97 9.88 22.13
CA LEU A 90 4.58 9.48 22.40
C LEU A 90 3.61 10.67 22.41
N LEU A 91 4.10 11.91 22.63
CA LEU A 91 3.30 13.13 22.45
C LEU A 91 3.15 13.53 20.96
N GLY A 92 4.02 13.00 20.09
CA GLY A 92 3.89 13.06 18.63
C GLY A 92 3.02 11.96 18.03
N ALA A 93 2.48 11.03 18.84
CA ALA A 93 1.73 9.87 18.35
C ALA A 93 0.35 10.19 17.76
N VAL A 94 -0.25 11.35 18.07
CA VAL A 94 -1.53 11.79 17.49
C VAL A 94 -1.34 12.53 16.16
N ALA A 95 -0.23 13.25 15.98
CA ALA A 95 0.20 13.74 14.66
C ALA A 95 0.94 12.65 13.84
N GLY A 96 1.39 11.60 14.52
CA GLY A 96 2.23 10.53 14.01
C GLY A 96 1.48 9.37 13.38
N GLN A 97 0.17 9.23 13.61
CA GLN A 97 -0.65 8.24 12.92
C GLN A 97 -0.75 8.57 11.42
N GLN A 98 -1.21 9.77 11.07
CA GLN A 98 -1.27 10.20 9.66
C GLN A 98 0.11 10.19 8.96
N ALA A 99 1.18 10.55 9.68
CA ALA A 99 2.54 10.49 9.16
C ALA A 99 3.07 9.04 9.01
N ALA A 100 2.79 8.14 9.96
CA ALA A 100 3.17 6.74 9.89
C ALA A 100 2.40 5.99 8.79
N GLU A 101 1.14 6.36 8.56
CA GLU A 101 0.29 5.74 7.56
C GLU A 101 0.61 6.21 6.14
N GLY A 102 1.03 7.48 5.98
CA GLY A 102 1.65 7.95 4.74
C GLY A 102 3.02 7.30 4.49
N ALA A 103 3.82 7.14 5.55
CA ALA A 103 5.10 6.44 5.48
C ALA A 103 4.97 4.96 5.09
N ALA A 104 3.84 4.30 5.40
CA ALA A 104 3.59 2.92 4.99
C ALA A 104 3.47 2.79 3.46
N LEU A 105 2.66 3.63 2.82
CA LEU A 105 2.49 3.62 1.36
C LEU A 105 3.78 4.04 0.66
N VAL A 106 4.43 5.11 1.13
CA VAL A 106 5.72 5.57 0.61
C VAL A 106 6.81 4.50 0.79
N GLY A 107 6.83 3.81 1.93
CA GLY A 107 7.75 2.72 2.20
C GLY A 107 7.54 1.53 1.28
N LEU A 108 6.29 1.18 0.99
CA LEU A 108 5.94 0.15 0.00
C LEU A 108 6.43 0.54 -1.40
N LEU A 109 6.08 1.73 -1.86
CA LEU A 109 6.47 2.23 -3.18
C LEU A 109 7.99 2.42 -3.30
N GLY A 110 8.66 2.78 -2.22
CA GLY A 110 10.11 2.88 -2.15
C GLY A 110 10.82 1.56 -2.46
N LYS A 111 10.20 0.41 -2.19
CA LYS A 111 10.74 -0.91 -2.58
C LYS A 111 10.80 -1.10 -4.10
N LEU A 112 9.98 -0.36 -4.83
CA LEU A 112 9.94 -0.32 -6.30
C LEU A 112 10.75 0.86 -6.86
N GLY A 113 11.49 1.59 -6.01
CA GLY A 113 12.25 2.78 -6.39
C GLY A 113 11.39 4.04 -6.56
N LEU A 114 10.14 4.04 -6.08
CA LEU A 114 9.21 5.15 -6.25
C LEU A 114 9.21 6.08 -5.04
N SER A 115 9.24 7.39 -5.32
CA SER A 115 9.19 8.45 -4.31
C SER A 115 7.78 8.73 -3.76
N THR A 116 7.73 9.55 -2.70
CA THR A 116 6.50 10.07 -2.08
C THR A 116 5.55 10.73 -3.09
N GLN A 117 6.09 11.40 -4.10
CA GLN A 117 5.28 12.05 -5.14
C GLN A 117 4.48 11.03 -5.97
N HIS A 118 5.04 9.85 -6.23
CA HIS A 118 4.30 8.79 -6.92
C HIS A 118 3.22 8.20 -6.02
N ALA A 119 3.48 8.09 -4.72
CA ALA A 119 2.51 7.58 -3.75
C ALA A 119 1.28 8.49 -3.65
N SER A 120 1.46 9.82 -3.63
CA SER A 120 0.34 10.77 -3.62
C SER A 120 -0.49 10.75 -4.90
N LEU A 121 0.11 10.41 -6.05
CA LEU A 121 -0.59 10.26 -7.33
C LEU A 121 -1.32 8.91 -7.45
N ALA A 122 -0.68 7.82 -7.01
CA ALA A 122 -1.23 6.47 -7.09
C ALA A 122 -2.43 6.26 -6.15
N ALA A 123 -2.35 6.87 -4.99
CA ALA A 123 -3.32 6.78 -3.91
C ALA A 123 -4.79 6.98 -4.32
N PRO A 124 -5.20 8.16 -4.86
CA PRO A 124 -6.58 8.39 -5.24
C PRO A 124 -7.03 7.49 -6.39
N ILE A 125 -6.13 7.11 -7.31
CA ILE A 125 -6.42 6.22 -8.45
C ILE A 125 -6.76 4.81 -7.95
N LEU A 126 -5.96 4.28 -7.00
CA LEU A 126 -6.20 2.97 -6.39
C LEU A 126 -7.52 2.95 -5.63
N LEU A 127 -7.84 4.03 -4.90
CA LEU A 127 -9.10 4.14 -4.19
C LEU A 127 -10.29 4.20 -5.14
N ASP A 128 -10.22 5.01 -6.20
CA ASP A 128 -11.27 5.13 -7.21
C ASP A 128 -11.52 3.79 -7.92
N PHE A 129 -10.45 3.07 -8.24
CA PHE A 129 -10.54 1.73 -8.80
C PHE A 129 -11.23 0.75 -7.85
N LEU A 130 -10.84 0.73 -6.57
CA LEU A 130 -11.48 -0.12 -5.56
C LEU A 130 -12.96 0.21 -5.44
N LYS A 131 -13.33 1.50 -5.42
CA LYS A 131 -14.73 1.94 -5.39
C LYS A 131 -15.49 1.48 -6.63
N SER A 132 -14.88 1.58 -7.81
CA SER A 132 -15.45 1.12 -9.07
C SER A 132 -15.65 -0.39 -9.14
N ARG A 133 -14.81 -1.19 -8.46
CA ARG A 133 -14.88 -2.67 -8.48
C ARG A 133 -15.77 -3.26 -7.38
N LEU A 134 -15.70 -2.71 -6.17
CA LEU A 134 -16.30 -3.28 -4.96
C LEU A 134 -17.48 -2.46 -4.42
N GLY A 135 -17.66 -1.22 -4.89
CA GLY A 135 -18.64 -0.27 -4.37
C GLY A 135 -18.16 0.46 -3.11
N GLU A 136 -18.65 1.69 -2.89
CA GLU A 136 -18.18 2.55 -1.80
C GLU A 136 -18.41 1.95 -0.40
N GLY A 137 -19.50 1.20 -0.20
CA GLY A 137 -19.79 0.55 1.07
C GLY A 137 -18.74 -0.51 1.46
N THR A 138 -18.37 -1.37 0.52
CA THR A 138 -17.36 -2.42 0.71
C THR A 138 -15.97 -1.82 0.88
N VAL A 139 -15.65 -0.76 0.12
CA VAL A 139 -14.38 -0.06 0.27
C VAL A 139 -14.25 0.58 1.65
N GLY A 140 -15.30 1.18 2.20
CA GLY A 140 -15.28 1.71 3.56
C GLY A 140 -14.92 0.67 4.62
N GLN A 141 -15.40 -0.57 4.46
CA GLN A 141 -15.02 -1.68 5.33
C GLN A 141 -13.56 -2.10 5.13
N ILE A 142 -13.08 -2.16 3.88
CA ILE A 142 -11.67 -2.45 3.57
C ILE A 142 -10.74 -1.41 4.20
N LEU A 143 -11.09 -0.13 4.11
CA LEU A 143 -10.30 0.96 4.70
C LEU A 143 -10.22 0.88 6.23
N THR A 144 -11.19 0.24 6.89
CA THR A 144 -11.17 0.01 8.33
C THR A 144 -10.09 -1.00 8.74
N TYR A 145 -9.84 -2.01 7.90
CA TYR A 145 -8.85 -3.07 8.15
C TYR A 145 -7.50 -2.84 7.46
N ALA A 146 -7.48 -2.05 6.37
CA ALA A 146 -6.29 -1.65 5.63
C ALA A 146 -6.16 -0.12 5.60
N PRO A 147 -5.91 0.54 6.75
CA PRO A 147 -5.90 2.00 6.86
C PRO A 147 -4.86 2.70 5.99
N MET A 148 -3.82 1.97 5.55
CA MET A 148 -2.82 2.46 4.59
C MET A 148 -3.39 2.89 3.23
N LEU A 149 -4.56 2.36 2.84
CA LEU A 149 -5.28 2.79 1.64
C LEU A 149 -6.05 4.10 1.87
N SER A 150 -6.40 4.40 3.13
CA SER A 150 -7.12 5.63 3.49
C SER A 150 -6.16 6.82 3.58
N SER A 151 -4.97 6.60 4.14
CA SER A 151 -3.91 7.62 4.26
C SER A 151 -3.35 8.06 2.91
N ALA A 152 -3.45 7.20 1.91
CA ALA A 152 -3.26 7.51 0.50
C ALA A 152 -4.07 8.77 0.09
N SER A 153 -5.32 8.83 0.53
CA SER A 153 -6.25 9.94 0.24
C SER A 153 -5.93 11.19 1.05
N SER A 154 -5.41 10.99 2.27
CA SER A 154 -5.05 12.08 3.20
C SER A 154 -3.74 12.78 2.84
N LEU A 155 -2.87 12.18 2.03
CA LEU A 155 -1.61 12.78 1.56
C LEU A 155 -1.80 13.97 0.60
N LEU A 156 -3.03 14.20 0.13
CA LEU A 156 -3.41 15.34 -0.72
C LEU A 156 -4.11 16.46 0.07
N GLY A 157 -4.24 16.32 1.40
CA GLY A 157 -4.84 17.29 2.30
C GLY A 157 -3.84 18.28 2.91
#